data_AF-A0A9E5I1F8-F1
#
_entry.id   AF-A0A9E5I1F8-F1
#
_cell.length_a   1.000
_cell.length_b   1.000
_cell.length_c   1.000
_cell.angle_alpha   90.00
_cell.angle_beta   90.00
_cell.angle_gamma   90.00
#
_symmetry.space_group_name_H-M   'P 1'
#
loop_
_entity.id
_entity.type
_entity.pdbx_description
1 polymer ?
#
loop_
_entity_poly.entity_id
_entity_poly.type
_entity_poly.pdbx_seq_one_letter_code
_entity_poly.pdbx_strand_id
1 'polypeptide(L)'
;VSSVASQLIIDAFPILFSLISAWIIYLIKKSVKTLSDRINSMNTLNTPSFTTKEEEYIKSYLQELISAGFNRVTLFFLDQTKRTDKGIFADSFSTWIEVCSKTKKMQVLDNKCIYSYVSLQVNFLLESGDKYVFSNVKNGKVCQTWLESRKTYSYMFYLIEGKYVGFLLLERVCCHIIKCPQVKRAAEIAALIENVIQQS
;
A
#
# COMPACT_ATOMS: atom_id res chain seq x y z
N VAL A 1 66.35 25.89 -10.35
CA VAL A 1 65.55 24.94 -9.54
C VAL A 1 64.06 24.93 -9.92
N SER A 2 63.56 25.81 -10.79
CA SER A 2 62.12 25.92 -11.13
C SER A 2 61.61 25.04 -12.29
N SER A 3 62.47 24.39 -13.09
CA SER A 3 62.02 23.65 -14.29
C SER A 3 61.57 22.21 -14.01
N VAL A 4 62.26 21.49 -13.13
CA VAL A 4 62.00 20.06 -12.86
C VAL A 4 60.65 19.85 -12.14
N ALA A 5 60.30 20.74 -11.21
CA ALA A 5 59.02 20.69 -10.51
C ALA A 5 57.83 20.97 -11.45
N SER A 6 58.03 21.83 -12.46
CA SER A 6 57.01 22.17 -13.45
C SER A 6 56.74 21.00 -14.42
N GLN A 7 57.78 20.27 -14.82
CA GLN A 7 57.67 19.08 -15.69
C GLN A 7 56.93 17.92 -15.00
N LEU A 8 57.25 17.64 -13.72
CA LEU A 8 56.61 16.59 -12.94
C LEU A 8 55.10 16.83 -12.74
N ILE A 9 54.68 18.10 -12.61
CA ILE A 9 53.27 18.47 -12.51
C ILE A 9 52.55 18.24 -13.85
N ILE A 10 53.22 18.54 -14.97
CA ILE A 10 52.68 18.33 -16.33
C ILE A 10 52.54 16.83 -16.64
N ASP A 11 53.48 15.99 -16.18
CA ASP A 11 53.44 14.55 -16.41
C ASP A 11 52.52 13.79 -15.43
N ALA A 12 52.31 14.31 -14.22
CA ALA A 12 51.39 13.72 -13.24
C ALA A 12 49.93 14.12 -13.47
N PHE A 13 49.67 15.24 -14.15
CA PHE A 13 48.32 15.75 -14.41
C PHE A 13 47.43 14.77 -15.21
N PRO A 14 47.91 14.11 -16.29
CA PRO A 14 47.11 13.11 -17.02
C PRO A 14 46.71 11.93 -16.13
N ILE A 15 47.63 11.46 -15.27
CA ILE A 15 47.40 10.32 -14.38
C ILE A 15 46.37 10.68 -13.31
N LEU A 16 46.53 11.84 -12.67
CA LEU A 16 45.55 12.37 -11.71
C LEU A 16 44.20 12.60 -12.36
N PHE A 17 44.17 13.16 -13.56
CA PHE A 17 42.94 13.39 -14.31
C PHE A 17 42.23 12.09 -14.68
N SER A 18 42.98 11.05 -15.10
CA SER A 18 42.43 9.71 -15.36
C SER A 18 41.86 9.07 -14.09
N LEU A 19 42.53 9.19 -12.95
CA LEU A 19 42.05 8.67 -11.66
C LEU A 19 40.76 9.38 -11.19
N ILE A 20 40.74 10.71 -11.28
CA ILE A 20 39.56 11.52 -10.95
C ILE A 20 38.40 11.18 -11.88
N SER A 21 38.67 11.06 -13.18
CA SER A 21 37.66 10.69 -14.18
C SER A 21 37.09 9.29 -13.92
N ALA A 22 37.95 8.31 -13.62
CA ALA A 22 37.52 6.96 -13.27
C ALA A 22 36.67 6.92 -12.00
N TRP A 23 37.04 7.73 -11.00
CA TRP A 23 36.27 7.85 -9.75
C TRP A 23 34.91 8.51 -9.97
N ILE A 24 34.83 9.57 -10.78
CA ILE A 24 33.57 10.21 -11.17
C ILE A 24 32.69 9.22 -11.95
N ILE A 25 33.26 8.48 -12.92
CA ILE A 25 32.53 7.45 -13.68
C ILE A 25 32.01 6.35 -12.74
N TYR A 26 32.80 5.93 -11.76
CA TYR A 26 32.37 4.96 -10.76
C TYR A 26 31.20 5.49 -9.92
N LEU A 27 31.26 6.74 -9.44
CA LEU A 27 30.16 7.37 -8.69
C LEU A 27 28.89 7.52 -9.53
N ILE A 28 29.02 7.92 -10.80
CA ILE A 28 27.90 8.00 -11.73
C ILE A 28 27.31 6.59 -11.94
N LYS A 29 28.13 5.58 -12.23
CA LYS A 29 27.65 4.19 -12.40
C LYS A 29 26.96 3.66 -11.15
N LYS A 30 27.49 3.94 -9.96
CA LYS A 30 26.86 3.56 -8.68
C LYS A 30 25.52 4.26 -8.52
N SER A 31 25.44 5.56 -8.80
CA SER A 31 24.20 6.34 -8.70
C SER A 31 23.15 5.88 -9.71
N VAL A 32 23.56 5.61 -10.96
CA VAL A 32 22.71 5.08 -12.02
C VAL A 32 22.22 3.67 -11.67
N LYS A 33 23.07 2.80 -11.12
CA LYS A 33 22.64 1.47 -10.65
C LYS A 33 21.63 1.59 -9.51
N THR A 34 21.89 2.46 -8.52
CA THR A 34 20.96 2.66 -7.40
C THR A 34 19.62 3.26 -7.87
N LEU A 35 19.66 4.14 -8.87
CA LEU A 35 18.47 4.69 -9.50
C LEU A 35 17.74 3.66 -10.36
N SER A 36 18.46 2.83 -11.11
CA SER A 36 17.90 1.72 -11.89
C SER A 36 17.29 0.67 -10.99
N ASP A 37 17.91 0.32 -9.87
CA ASP A 37 17.37 -0.61 -8.88
C ASP A 37 16.12 -0.02 -8.23
N ARG A 38 16.09 1.29 -7.95
CA ARG A 38 14.88 2.00 -7.51
C ARG A 38 13.77 2.03 -8.57
N ILE A 39 14.10 2.35 -9.82
CA ILE A 39 13.14 2.38 -10.93
C ILE A 39 12.61 0.97 -11.23
N ASN A 40 13.47 -0.04 -11.21
CA ASN A 40 13.06 -1.43 -11.35
C ASN A 40 12.20 -1.88 -10.16
N SER A 41 12.51 -1.45 -8.94
CA SER A 41 11.66 -1.70 -7.77
C SER A 41 10.31 -0.95 -7.84
N MET A 42 10.27 0.24 -8.46
CA MET A 42 9.02 0.97 -8.75
C MET A 42 8.22 0.29 -9.86
N ASN A 43 8.88 -0.31 -10.86
CA ASN A 43 8.24 -1.07 -11.93
C ASN A 43 7.76 -2.46 -11.47
N THR A 44 8.24 -2.96 -10.34
CA THR A 44 7.63 -4.08 -9.59
C THR A 44 6.64 -3.57 -8.54
N LEU A 45 5.78 -2.62 -8.91
CA LEU A 45 4.51 -2.48 -8.22
C LEU A 45 3.80 -3.83 -8.33
N ASN A 46 3.51 -4.46 -7.20
CA ASN A 46 2.66 -5.66 -7.11
C ASN A 46 1.20 -5.28 -7.43
N THR A 47 0.98 -4.58 -8.54
CA THR A 47 -0.35 -4.25 -9.02
C THR A 47 -1.02 -5.56 -9.37
N PRO A 48 -2.10 -5.93 -8.68
CA PRO A 48 -2.81 -7.16 -8.99
C PRO A 48 -3.31 -7.10 -10.43
N SER A 49 -3.10 -8.20 -11.15
CA SER A 49 -3.70 -8.40 -12.46
C SER A 49 -4.88 -9.34 -12.30
N PHE A 50 -6.04 -8.88 -12.76
CA PHE A 50 -7.29 -9.64 -12.80
C PHE A 50 -7.84 -9.61 -14.23
N THR A 51 -8.54 -10.67 -14.62
CA THR A 51 -9.35 -10.69 -15.84
C THR A 51 -10.56 -9.78 -15.67
N THR A 52 -11.13 -9.30 -16.79
CA THR A 52 -12.35 -8.48 -16.78
C THR A 52 -13.48 -9.12 -15.97
N LYS A 53 -13.63 -10.45 -16.07
CA LYS A 53 -14.68 -11.21 -15.38
C LYS A 53 -14.46 -11.25 -13.86
N GLU A 54 -13.21 -11.44 -13.42
CA GLU A 54 -12.86 -11.38 -11.99
C GLU A 54 -13.09 -9.98 -11.41
N GLU A 55 -12.71 -8.94 -12.16
CA GLU A 55 -13.00 -7.56 -11.75
C GLU A 55 -14.49 -7.29 -11.61
N GLU A 56 -15.31 -7.79 -12.53
CA GLU A 56 -16.77 -7.66 -12.47
C GLU A 56 -17.35 -8.34 -11.23
N TYR A 57 -16.88 -9.56 -10.91
CA TYR A 57 -17.28 -10.25 -9.69
C TYR A 57 -16.89 -9.47 -8.43
N ILE A 58 -15.64 -9.02 -8.35
CA ILE A 58 -15.18 -8.24 -7.19
C ILE A 58 -16.01 -6.96 -7.06
N LYS A 59 -16.23 -6.21 -8.16
CA LYS A 59 -17.07 -5.00 -8.15
C LYS A 59 -18.49 -5.29 -7.68
N SER A 60 -19.09 -6.40 -8.11
CA SER A 60 -20.43 -6.80 -7.67
C SER A 60 -20.47 -7.10 -6.17
N TYR A 61 -19.51 -7.85 -5.63
CA TYR A 61 -19.43 -8.13 -4.20
C TYR A 61 -19.20 -6.85 -3.37
N LEU A 62 -18.37 -5.91 -3.87
CA LEU A 62 -18.18 -4.61 -3.22
C LEU A 62 -19.49 -3.81 -3.16
N GLN A 63 -20.36 -3.91 -4.16
CA GLN A 63 -21.70 -3.30 -4.13
C GLN A 63 -22.65 -4.01 -3.15
N GLU A 64 -22.56 -5.33 -2.99
CA GLU A 64 -23.30 -6.05 -1.94
C GLU A 64 -22.90 -5.58 -0.54
N LEU A 65 -21.62 -5.26 -0.31
CA LEU A 65 -21.14 -4.70 0.95
C LEU A 65 -21.75 -3.33 1.26
N ILE A 66 -22.00 -2.49 0.24
CA ILE A 66 -22.76 -1.25 0.41
C ILE A 66 -24.19 -1.56 0.87
N SER A 67 -24.81 -2.57 0.26
CA SER A 67 -26.16 -3.02 0.62
C SER A 67 -26.23 -3.62 2.04
N ALA A 68 -25.12 -4.18 2.54
CA ALA A 68 -24.96 -4.70 3.90
C ALA A 68 -24.85 -3.60 4.99
N GLY A 69 -24.87 -2.32 4.60
CA GLY A 69 -24.96 -1.18 5.52
C GLY A 69 -23.72 -0.30 5.60
N PHE A 70 -22.75 -0.47 4.71
CA PHE A 70 -21.57 0.39 4.61
C PHE A 70 -21.76 1.51 3.57
N ASN A 71 -21.10 2.64 3.77
CA ASN A 71 -21.24 3.80 2.89
C ASN A 71 -20.14 3.86 1.84
N ARG A 72 -18.96 3.34 2.18
CA ARG A 72 -17.79 3.29 1.32
C ARG A 72 -17.07 1.98 1.56
N VAL A 73 -16.65 1.33 0.49
CA VAL A 73 -15.86 0.12 0.54
C VAL A 73 -14.68 0.31 -0.39
N THR A 74 -13.48 0.12 0.15
CA THR A 74 -12.25 0.28 -0.62
C THR A 74 -11.39 -0.96 -0.47
N LEU A 75 -10.97 -1.52 -1.61
CA LEU A 75 -10.01 -2.61 -1.72
C LEU A 75 -8.62 -2.02 -1.94
N PHE A 76 -7.70 -2.36 -1.04
CA PHE A 76 -6.31 -1.95 -1.08
C PHE A 76 -5.39 -3.16 -1.22
N PHE A 77 -4.25 -2.96 -1.87
CA PHE A 77 -3.17 -3.93 -1.92
C PHE A 77 -1.90 -3.33 -1.35
N LEU A 78 -1.13 -4.17 -0.67
CA LEU A 78 0.15 -3.80 -0.10
C LEU A 78 1.25 -3.91 -1.15
N ASP A 79 2.10 -2.88 -1.26
CA ASP A 79 3.18 -2.83 -2.22
C ASP A 79 4.48 -3.38 -1.61
N GLN A 80 5.25 -4.17 -2.38
CA GLN A 80 6.53 -4.75 -1.96
C GLN A 80 6.47 -5.49 -0.62
N THR A 81 5.51 -6.40 -0.49
CA THR A 81 5.27 -7.15 0.75
C THR A 81 6.42 -8.09 1.10
N LYS A 82 6.84 -8.06 2.38
CA LYS A 82 7.83 -8.95 2.96
C LYS A 82 7.25 -9.58 4.21
N ARG A 83 7.18 -10.92 4.22
CA ARG A 83 6.74 -11.69 5.37
C ARG A 83 7.94 -12.07 6.23
N THR A 84 7.77 -11.94 7.54
CA THR A 84 8.78 -12.31 8.54
C THR A 84 8.08 -12.97 9.74
N ASP A 85 8.85 -13.53 10.66
CA ASP A 85 8.34 -14.08 11.92
C ASP A 85 7.64 -13.02 12.79
N LYS A 86 7.89 -11.73 12.53
CA LYS A 86 7.31 -10.58 13.25
C LYS A 86 6.06 -10.01 12.57
N GLY A 87 5.62 -10.60 11.45
CA GLY A 87 4.44 -10.14 10.70
C GLY A 87 4.74 -9.78 9.24
N ILE A 88 3.81 -9.00 8.64
CA ILE A 88 3.89 -8.52 7.27
C ILE A 88 4.34 -7.06 7.25
N PHE A 89 5.38 -6.80 6.47
CA PHE A 89 5.86 -5.47 6.14
C PHE A 89 5.58 -5.16 4.68
N ALA A 90 5.34 -3.90 4.36
CA ALA A 90 5.22 -3.40 3.00
C ALA A 90 5.85 -2.00 2.92
N ASP A 91 6.09 -1.48 1.73
CA ASP A 91 6.64 -0.13 1.57
C ASP A 91 5.52 0.91 1.53
N SER A 92 4.40 0.54 0.91
CA SER A 92 3.18 1.35 0.79
C SER A 92 1.95 0.47 0.61
N PHE A 93 0.79 1.08 0.39
CA PHE A 93 -0.38 0.41 -0.13
C PHE A 93 -1.03 1.28 -1.20
N SER A 94 -1.69 0.64 -2.17
CA SER A 94 -2.37 1.30 -3.27
C SER A 94 -3.86 1.00 -3.23
N THR A 95 -4.68 2.00 -3.58
CA THR A 95 -6.13 1.81 -3.75
C THR A 95 -6.37 1.16 -5.10
N TRP A 96 -7.08 0.05 -5.13
CA TRP A 96 -7.42 -0.63 -6.39
C TRP A 96 -8.85 -0.31 -6.84
N ILE A 97 -9.85 -0.64 -6.02
CA ILE A 97 -11.26 -0.29 -6.30
C ILE A 97 -11.87 0.38 -5.07
N GLU A 98 -12.58 1.48 -5.32
CA GLU A 98 -13.43 2.13 -4.32
C GLU A 98 -14.87 2.20 -4.85
N VAL A 99 -15.80 1.72 -4.04
CA VAL A 99 -17.26 1.83 -4.27
C VAL A 99 -17.84 2.69 -3.15
N CYS A 100 -18.60 3.72 -3.53
CA CYS A 100 -19.30 4.61 -2.60
C CYS A 100 -20.79 4.59 -2.87
N SER A 101 -21.62 4.69 -1.82
CA SER A 101 -23.07 4.70 -1.99
C SER A 101 -23.59 5.99 -2.64
N LYS A 102 -23.04 7.17 -2.27
CA LYS A 102 -23.42 8.50 -2.83
C LYS A 102 -22.34 9.60 -2.72
N THR A 103 -21.13 9.32 -2.25
CA THR A 103 -20.12 10.34 -1.91
C THR A 103 -19.10 10.56 -3.02
N LYS A 104 -18.71 11.84 -3.24
CA LYS A 104 -17.58 12.23 -4.10
C LYS A 104 -16.35 11.40 -3.72
N LYS A 105 -15.65 10.86 -4.73
CA LYS A 105 -14.29 10.32 -4.57
C LYS A 105 -13.44 11.39 -3.90
N MET A 106 -12.90 11.09 -2.73
CA MET A 106 -12.05 12.00 -1.98
C MET A 106 -10.61 11.53 -2.19
N GLN A 107 -9.76 12.41 -2.73
CA GLN A 107 -8.36 12.06 -3.00
C GLN A 107 -7.68 11.66 -1.69
N VAL A 108 -7.03 10.49 -1.70
CA VAL A 108 -6.17 10.05 -0.61
C VAL A 108 -4.96 10.98 -0.62
N LEU A 109 -4.76 11.74 0.44
CA LEU A 109 -3.55 12.53 0.63
C LEU A 109 -2.39 11.59 0.96
N ASP A 110 -1.24 11.78 0.33
CA ASP A 110 0.00 11.04 0.61
C ASP A 110 0.48 11.31 2.04
N ASN A 111 0.03 10.51 3.01
CA ASN A 111 0.42 10.66 4.40
C ASN A 111 1.04 9.37 4.95
N LYS A 112 2.35 9.43 5.21
CA LYS A 112 3.17 8.32 5.74
C LYS A 112 2.68 7.80 7.10
N CYS A 113 2.03 8.64 7.90
CA CYS A 113 1.46 8.21 9.18
C CYS A 113 0.36 7.16 8.98
N ILE A 114 -0.47 7.28 7.92
CA ILE A 114 -1.56 6.35 7.63
C ILE A 114 -1.03 4.93 7.46
N TYR A 115 0.07 4.79 6.72
CA TYR A 115 0.71 3.51 6.45
C TYR A 115 1.11 2.74 7.72
N SER A 116 1.75 3.41 8.68
CA SER A 116 2.21 2.78 9.92
C SER A 116 1.04 2.17 10.72
N TYR A 117 -0.11 2.86 10.76
CA TYR A 117 -1.31 2.39 11.46
C TYR A 117 -2.03 1.25 10.72
N VAL A 118 -2.06 1.27 9.39
CA VAL A 118 -2.58 0.15 8.59
C VAL A 118 -1.75 -1.11 8.84
N SER A 119 -0.42 -0.99 8.84
CA SER A 119 0.49 -2.10 9.15
C SER A 119 0.25 -2.67 10.56
N LEU A 120 0.05 -1.81 11.57
CA LEU A 120 -0.31 -2.24 12.93
C LEU A 120 -1.63 -3.04 12.96
N GLN A 121 -2.65 -2.60 12.22
CA GLN A 121 -3.92 -3.31 12.17
C GLN A 121 -3.81 -4.68 11.47
N VAL A 122 -3.01 -4.77 10.40
CA VAL A 122 -2.72 -6.03 9.69
C VAL A 122 -1.99 -7.00 10.61
N ASN A 123 -0.91 -6.57 11.25
CA ASN A 123 -0.11 -7.43 12.12
C ASN A 123 -0.90 -7.89 13.36
N PHE A 124 -1.76 -7.03 13.91
CA PHE A 124 -2.66 -7.43 14.99
C PHE A 124 -3.61 -8.56 14.59
N LEU A 125 -4.21 -8.50 13.39
CA LEU A 125 -5.11 -9.56 12.90
C LEU A 125 -4.36 -10.87 12.64
N LEU A 126 -3.13 -10.80 12.13
CA LEU A 126 -2.26 -11.97 11.96
C LEU A 126 -1.92 -12.62 13.30
N GLU A 127 -1.59 -11.82 14.32
CA GLU A 127 -1.26 -12.30 15.66
C GLU A 127 -2.48 -12.93 16.36
N SER A 128 -3.68 -12.36 16.19
CA SER A 128 -4.90 -12.89 16.80
C SER A 128 -5.49 -14.09 16.06
N GLY A 129 -5.07 -14.34 14.82
CA GLY A 129 -5.64 -15.37 13.94
C GLY A 129 -7.00 -14.98 13.35
N ASP A 130 -7.41 -13.72 13.51
CA ASP A 130 -8.67 -13.21 12.96
C ASP A 130 -8.50 -12.68 11.54
N LYS A 131 -9.51 -12.87 10.70
CA LYS A 131 -9.53 -12.29 9.34
C LYS A 131 -10.07 -10.86 9.31
N TYR A 132 -10.80 -10.42 10.33
CA TYR A 132 -11.38 -9.08 10.33
C TYR A 132 -11.62 -8.54 11.74
N VAL A 133 -11.76 -7.22 11.82
CA VAL A 133 -12.23 -6.51 13.02
C VAL A 133 -13.25 -5.45 12.64
N PHE A 134 -14.27 -5.27 13.48
CA PHE A 134 -15.20 -4.14 13.38
C PHE A 134 -15.00 -3.21 14.59
N SER A 135 -14.70 -1.94 14.31
CA SER A 135 -14.39 -0.96 15.34
C SER A 135 -15.05 0.38 15.07
N ASN A 136 -15.42 1.07 16.15
CA ASN A 136 -15.64 2.51 16.09
C ASN A 136 -14.30 3.22 15.87
N VAL A 137 -14.32 4.38 15.23
CA VAL A 137 -13.08 5.13 14.90
C VAL A 137 -12.23 5.42 16.14
N LYS A 138 -12.83 5.66 17.31
CA LYS A 138 -12.11 5.89 18.57
C LYS A 138 -11.39 4.67 19.15
N ASN A 139 -11.82 3.46 18.78
CA ASN A 139 -11.30 2.20 19.31
C ASN A 139 -10.45 1.44 18.27
N GLY A 140 -10.32 2.00 17.08
CA GLY A 140 -9.61 1.39 15.96
C GLY A 140 -8.10 1.57 16.04
N LYS A 141 -7.36 0.68 15.38
CA LYS A 141 -5.90 0.83 15.19
C LYS A 141 -5.52 1.47 13.84
N VAL A 142 -6.49 1.70 12.96
CA VAL A 142 -6.31 2.47 11.73
C VAL A 142 -6.25 3.97 12.07
N CYS A 143 -5.47 4.75 11.32
CA CYS A 143 -5.24 6.18 11.60
C CYS A 143 -6.56 6.96 11.77
N GLN A 144 -6.84 7.37 13.01
CA GLN A 144 -8.08 8.06 13.38
C GLN A 144 -8.27 9.36 12.59
N THR A 145 -7.24 10.22 12.51
CA THR A 145 -7.32 11.49 11.78
C THR A 145 -7.67 11.29 10.31
N TRP A 146 -7.18 10.21 9.69
CA TRP A 146 -7.53 9.87 8.31
C TRP A 146 -9.00 9.44 8.19
N LEU A 147 -9.47 8.56 9.07
CA LEU A 147 -10.88 8.12 9.09
C LEU A 147 -11.84 9.28 9.41
N GLU A 148 -11.47 10.17 10.32
CA GLU A 148 -12.24 11.38 10.65
C GLU A 148 -12.30 12.34 9.46
N SER A 149 -11.20 12.53 8.72
CA SER A 149 -11.21 13.34 7.49
C SER A 149 -12.17 12.78 6.44
N ARG A 150 -12.36 11.45 6.41
CA ARG A 150 -13.32 10.73 5.56
C ARG A 150 -14.74 10.72 6.14
N LYS A 151 -14.96 11.36 7.30
CA LYS A 151 -16.22 11.39 8.08
C LYS A 151 -16.70 10.00 8.50
N THR A 152 -15.77 9.07 8.66
CA THR A 152 -16.05 7.70 9.08
C THR A 152 -16.37 7.68 10.57
N TYR A 153 -17.43 6.97 10.94
CA TYR A 153 -17.89 6.80 12.32
C TYR A 153 -17.46 5.45 12.88
N SER A 154 -17.64 4.40 12.07
CA SER A 154 -17.21 3.04 12.35
C SER A 154 -16.68 2.41 11.08
N TYR A 155 -15.80 1.42 11.21
CA TYR A 155 -15.24 0.70 10.08
C TYR A 155 -15.10 -0.79 10.37
N MET A 156 -15.12 -1.58 9.31
CA MET A 156 -14.65 -2.97 9.31
C MET A 156 -13.36 -3.03 8.49
N PHE A 157 -12.35 -3.69 9.04
CA PHE A 157 -11.10 -3.99 8.34
C PHE A 157 -11.04 -5.50 8.14
N TYR A 158 -10.92 -5.95 6.89
CA TYR A 158 -10.80 -7.37 6.54
C TYR A 158 -9.46 -7.59 5.84
N LEU A 159 -8.64 -8.50 6.38
CA LEU A 159 -7.34 -8.86 5.85
C LEU A 159 -7.51 -9.85 4.69
N ILE A 160 -6.95 -9.52 3.52
CA ILE A 160 -6.85 -10.44 2.39
C ILE A 160 -5.44 -11.00 2.38
N GLU A 161 -5.35 -12.31 2.48
CA GLU A 161 -4.07 -13.02 2.52
C GLU A 161 -4.10 -14.17 1.52
N GLY A 162 -3.57 -13.92 0.33
CA GLY A 162 -3.51 -14.89 -0.75
C GLY A 162 -2.28 -14.67 -1.62
N LYS A 163 -2.47 -14.83 -2.94
CA LYS A 163 -1.47 -14.46 -3.95
C LYS A 163 -1.01 -13.01 -3.81
N TYR A 164 -1.96 -12.11 -3.51
CA TYR A 164 -1.70 -10.73 -3.13
C TYR A 164 -2.05 -10.54 -1.65
N VAL A 165 -1.31 -9.68 -0.97
CA VAL A 165 -1.66 -9.25 0.38
C VAL A 165 -2.33 -7.89 0.28
N GLY A 166 -3.50 -7.77 0.89
CA GLY A 166 -4.31 -6.56 0.83
C GLY A 166 -5.30 -6.50 1.96
N PHE A 167 -6.21 -5.54 1.87
CA PHE A 167 -7.29 -5.44 2.83
C PHE A 167 -8.50 -4.72 2.22
N LEU A 168 -9.67 -5.07 2.75
CA LEU A 168 -10.89 -4.29 2.54
C LEU A 168 -11.08 -3.36 3.73
N LEU A 169 -11.32 -2.08 3.45
CA LEU A 169 -11.79 -1.11 4.42
C LEU A 169 -13.24 -0.77 4.10
N LEU A 170 -14.14 -1.18 4.97
CA LEU A 170 -15.57 -0.90 4.85
C LEU A 170 -15.91 0.19 5.86
N GLU A 171 -16.24 1.37 5.37
CA GLU A 171 -16.47 2.56 6.18
C GLU A 171 -17.95 2.88 6.26
N ARG A 172 -18.40 3.19 7.47
CA ARG A 172 -19.70 3.79 7.71
C ARG A 172 -19.50 5.27 7.98
N VAL A 173 -20.01 6.09 7.07
CA VAL A 173 -20.00 7.55 7.21
C VAL A 173 -21.22 7.95 8.03
N CYS A 174 -21.08 8.95 8.90
CA CYS A 174 -22.22 9.47 9.67
C CYS A 174 -23.35 9.87 8.71
N CYS A 175 -24.38 9.04 8.64
CA CYS A 175 -25.59 9.25 7.86
C CYS A 175 -26.74 8.72 8.71
N HIS A 176 -27.84 9.48 8.76
CA HIS A 176 -29.06 9.27 9.54
C HIS A 176 -29.86 7.99 9.21
N ILE A 177 -29.19 6.92 8.74
CA ILE A 177 -29.79 5.66 8.30
C ILE A 177 -29.46 4.56 9.32
N ILE A 178 -30.53 4.02 9.93
CA ILE A 178 -30.56 3.09 11.06
C ILE A 178 -30.23 1.63 10.65
N LYS A 179 -29.71 1.37 9.45
CA LYS A 179 -29.28 0.00 9.12
C LYS A 179 -27.96 -0.30 9.83
N CYS A 180 -28.03 -1.07 10.91
CA CYS A 180 -26.85 -1.63 11.54
C CYS A 180 -26.07 -2.46 10.52
N PRO A 181 -24.74 -2.28 10.40
CA PRO A 181 -23.94 -3.06 9.47
C PRO A 181 -24.07 -4.54 9.83
N GLN A 182 -24.38 -5.36 8.82
CA GLN A 182 -24.46 -6.80 8.99
C GLN A 182 -23.06 -7.41 8.96
N VAL A 183 -22.29 -7.24 10.04
CA VAL A 183 -20.85 -7.59 10.10
C VAL A 183 -20.58 -9.03 9.67
N LYS A 184 -21.39 -10.01 10.13
CA LYS A 184 -21.24 -11.41 9.72
C LYS A 184 -21.42 -11.60 8.22
N ARG A 185 -22.48 -11.02 7.66
CA ARG A 185 -22.75 -11.07 6.21
C ARG A 185 -21.65 -10.36 5.41
N ALA A 186 -21.14 -9.25 5.91
CA ALA A 186 -20.04 -8.54 5.29
C ALA A 186 -18.73 -9.36 5.30
N ALA A 187 -18.47 -10.11 6.37
CA ALA A 187 -17.33 -11.03 6.42
C ALA A 187 -17.47 -12.18 5.42
N GLU A 188 -18.68 -12.75 5.28
CA GLU A 188 -18.95 -13.77 4.26
C GLU A 188 -18.70 -13.24 2.84
N ILE A 189 -19.18 -12.03 2.52
CA ILE A 189 -18.97 -11.41 1.20
C ILE A 189 -17.48 -11.08 0.99
N ALA A 190 -16.79 -10.59 2.02
CA ALA A 190 -15.36 -10.33 1.95
C ALA A 190 -14.54 -11.61 1.70
N ALA A 191 -14.94 -12.75 2.28
CA ALA A 191 -14.34 -14.04 2.00
C ALA A 191 -14.56 -14.50 0.54
N LEU A 192 -15.72 -14.18 -0.07
CA LEU A 192 -15.94 -14.43 -1.49
C LEU A 192 -14.98 -13.61 -2.38
N ILE A 193 -14.73 -12.35 -2.00
CA ILE A 193 -13.74 -11.50 -2.69
C ILE A 193 -12.33 -12.10 -2.55
N GLU A 194 -11.94 -12.51 -1.33
CA GLU A 194 -10.64 -13.17 -1.09
C GLU A 194 -10.48 -14.44 -1.93
N ASN A 195 -11.54 -15.26 -2.05
CA ASN A 195 -11.52 -16.47 -2.88
C ASN A 195 -11.28 -16.17 -4.36
N VAL A 196 -11.92 -15.13 -4.91
CA VAL A 196 -11.65 -14.70 -6.30
C VAL A 196 -10.18 -14.32 -6.42
N ILE A 197 -9.67 -13.49 -5.50
CA ILE A 197 -8.29 -13.01 -5.52
C ILE A 197 -7.25 -14.15 -5.40
N GLN A 198 -7.56 -15.19 -4.63
CA GLN A 198 -6.70 -16.35 -4.44
C GLN A 198 -6.63 -17.27 -5.67
N GLN A 199 -7.68 -17.29 -6.49
CA GLN A 199 -7.76 -18.14 -7.70
C GLN A 199 -7.14 -17.48 -8.94
N SER A 200 -6.92 -16.17 -8.90
CA SER A 200 -6.34 -15.36 -9.99
C SER A 200 -4.83 -15.48 -10.18
#